data_AF-A0A7Y4RPS0-F1
#
_entry.id   AF-A0A7Y4RPS0-F1
#
_cell.length_a   1.000
_cell.length_b   1.000
_cell.length_c   1.000
_cell.angle_alpha   90.00
_cell.angle_beta   90.00
_cell.angle_gamma   90.00
#
_symmetry.space_group_name_H-M   'P 1'
#
loop_
_entity.id
_entity.type
_entity.pdbx_description
1 polymer ?
#
loop_
_entity_poly.entity_id
_entity_poly.type
_entity_poly.pdbx_seq_one_letter_code
_entity_poly.pdbx_strand_id
1 'polypeptide(L)'
;MTGQTLPLRLAASVCAILLGMTTLHAQTPRDSATGANTLDSLLRVHSHAVSQRGGTFTGPGVEFLLGQLRDAQFVALGERHGIAEIPQFAGWLLDTLARRHGFRFLAAENGPATLEVLRRKGATRRHDSLQAFVRRYPNALEFGGDEDLALYARAGGRLEPLGGGLWFLDQEFGALHLLESLRGRPGVTGERARLLDSLMSTMRVDESKAIDVGRHWMGVASQPTPFARAASQFAAAGDTAGASVLRMLAESARLYDLNRRAGAGEPTGFDANNDREELMKRTFSAFYRRAARTQLPRAIVKLGSAHLNRGQGPFGPFTVGNLLSELAIANGLRSYHVMVLAHNARADSLAPSLWGWAAMRPIALAAPTTSAVLIDLRPLRAYAYAGRLGPLLPDLRRTIYGYDAMLVLGGAHEGREDIMHGRR
;
A
#
# COMPACT_ATOMS: atom_id res chain seq x y z
N MET A 1 4.24 67.45 -40.39
CA MET A 1 5.45 67.68 -41.21
C MET A 1 6.62 67.02 -40.48
N THR A 2 6.97 65.81 -40.92
CA THR A 2 8.31 65.48 -41.50
C THR A 2 9.41 65.63 -40.45
N GLY A 3 9.96 64.59 -39.81
CA GLY A 3 10.28 63.27 -40.33
C GLY A 3 11.62 63.32 -41.07
N GLN A 4 12.73 63.11 -40.36
CA GLN A 4 14.02 62.68 -40.92
C GLN A 4 14.79 61.88 -39.87
N THR A 5 14.93 60.59 -40.15
CA THR A 5 15.71 59.58 -39.45
C THR A 5 17.07 59.45 -40.14
N LEU A 6 18.15 59.44 -39.35
CA LEU A 6 19.50 59.05 -39.81
C LEU A 6 19.67 57.52 -39.67
N PRO A 7 20.43 56.86 -40.57
CA PRO A 7 20.57 55.41 -40.57
C PRO A 7 21.73 54.98 -39.66
N LEU A 8 21.45 54.14 -38.65
CA LEU A 8 22.49 53.39 -37.96
C LEU A 8 22.61 52.00 -38.61
N ARG A 9 23.78 51.75 -39.21
CA ARG A 9 24.18 50.48 -39.79
C ARG A 9 24.35 49.44 -38.67
N LEU A 10 23.43 48.47 -38.58
CA LEU A 10 23.64 47.24 -37.83
C LEU A 10 24.40 46.25 -38.71
N ALA A 11 25.62 45.93 -38.28
CA ALA A 11 26.43 44.86 -38.85
C ALA A 11 25.73 43.52 -38.58
N ALA A 12 25.29 42.85 -39.65
CA ALA A 12 24.85 41.48 -39.60
C ALA A 12 26.08 40.56 -39.55
N SER A 13 26.43 40.09 -38.35
CA SER A 13 27.34 38.95 -38.19
C SER A 13 26.63 37.70 -38.69
N VAL A 14 26.96 37.30 -39.91
CA VAL A 14 26.63 35.98 -40.48
C VAL A 14 27.46 34.94 -39.74
N CYS A 15 26.89 34.35 -38.69
CA CYS A 15 27.38 33.08 -38.16
C CYS A 15 27.01 31.98 -39.15
N ALA A 16 27.98 31.52 -39.93
CA ALA A 16 27.90 30.30 -40.70
C ALA A 16 27.70 29.12 -39.73
N ILE A 17 26.46 28.67 -39.56
CA ILE A 17 26.16 27.38 -38.94
C ILE A 17 26.58 26.31 -39.96
N LEU A 18 27.75 25.72 -39.73
CA LEU A 18 28.11 24.43 -40.31
C LEU A 18 27.06 23.41 -39.87
N LEU A 19 26.09 23.13 -40.75
CA LEU A 19 25.25 21.93 -40.70
C LEU A 19 26.16 20.72 -40.91
N GLY A 20 26.84 20.31 -39.83
CA GLY A 20 27.40 18.99 -39.74
C GLY A 20 26.23 18.01 -39.84
N MET A 21 26.13 17.33 -40.99
CA MET A 21 25.29 16.15 -41.13
C MET A 21 25.79 15.09 -40.17
N THR A 22 25.37 15.16 -38.90
CA THR A 22 25.37 13.98 -38.05
C THR A 22 24.37 13.04 -38.68
N THR A 23 24.87 12.02 -39.36
CA THR A 23 24.11 10.81 -39.63
C THR A 23 23.46 10.40 -38.31
N LEU A 24 22.17 10.68 -38.17
CA LEU A 24 21.32 9.97 -37.22
C LEU A 24 21.46 8.51 -37.63
N HIS A 25 22.36 7.80 -36.96
CA HIS A 25 22.29 6.36 -36.91
C HIS A 25 20.99 6.09 -36.19
N ALA A 26 19.93 5.82 -36.97
CA ALA A 26 18.80 5.08 -36.48
C ALA A 26 19.40 3.88 -35.73
N GLN A 27 19.24 3.86 -34.41
CA GLN A 27 19.64 2.71 -33.63
C GLN A 27 18.86 1.54 -34.20
N THR A 28 19.56 0.65 -34.88
CA THR A 28 19.04 -0.63 -35.31
C THR A 28 18.40 -1.27 -34.08
N PRO A 29 17.15 -1.76 -34.16
CA PRO A 29 16.52 -2.43 -33.04
C PRO A 29 17.49 -3.52 -32.56
N ARG A 30 18.06 -3.37 -31.36
CA ARG A 30 18.87 -4.43 -30.76
C ARG A 30 17.96 -5.65 -30.64
N ASP A 31 18.41 -6.79 -31.15
CA ASP A 31 17.65 -8.04 -31.19
C ASP A 31 16.93 -8.30 -29.88
N SER A 32 15.59 -8.26 -29.93
CA SER A 32 14.70 -8.47 -28.79
C SER A 32 14.99 -9.79 -28.06
N ALA A 33 15.50 -10.79 -28.78
CA ALA A 33 15.94 -12.08 -28.25
C ALA A 33 17.14 -11.96 -27.30
N THR A 34 18.14 -11.12 -27.61
CA THR A 34 19.31 -10.92 -26.74
C THR A 34 18.96 -10.19 -25.44
N GLY A 35 18.04 -9.23 -25.51
CA GLY A 35 17.51 -8.52 -24.34
C GLY A 35 16.71 -9.43 -23.40
N ALA A 36 15.82 -10.26 -23.95
CA ALA A 36 15.04 -11.24 -23.17
C ALA A 36 15.95 -12.26 -22.47
N ASN A 37 16.95 -12.80 -23.17
CA ASN A 37 17.94 -13.72 -22.58
C ASN A 37 18.76 -13.07 -21.45
N THR A 38 19.03 -11.77 -21.54
CA THR A 38 19.74 -11.01 -20.51
C THR A 38 18.89 -10.85 -19.25
N LEU A 39 17.62 -10.47 -19.39
CA LEU A 39 16.68 -10.35 -18.27
C LEU A 39 16.55 -11.68 -17.52
N ASP A 40 16.28 -12.77 -18.25
CA ASP A 40 16.12 -14.10 -17.67
C ASP A 40 17.38 -14.57 -16.92
N SER A 41 18.56 -14.29 -17.48
CA SER A 41 19.84 -14.65 -16.86
C SER A 41 20.09 -13.86 -15.58
N LEU A 42 19.79 -12.56 -15.58
CA LEU A 42 19.91 -11.73 -14.37
C LEU A 42 18.92 -12.16 -13.29
N LEU A 43 17.67 -12.45 -13.64
CA LEU A 43 16.68 -12.94 -12.69
C LEU A 43 17.14 -14.24 -12.03
N ARG A 44 17.68 -15.21 -12.81
CA ARG A 44 18.21 -16.47 -12.27
C ARG A 44 19.44 -16.29 -11.38
N VAL A 45 20.42 -15.48 -11.81
CA VAL A 45 21.68 -15.30 -11.06
C VAL A 45 21.47 -14.52 -9.76
N HIS A 46 20.45 -13.66 -9.71
CA HIS A 46 20.08 -12.88 -8.53
C HIS A 46 18.90 -13.49 -7.75
N SER A 47 18.59 -14.76 -7.99
CA SER A 47 17.60 -15.54 -7.26
C SER A 47 18.23 -16.30 -6.10
N HIS A 48 17.61 -16.21 -4.93
CA HIS A 48 18.06 -16.86 -3.71
C HIS A 48 16.93 -17.72 -3.12
N ALA A 49 17.19 -19.01 -2.91
CA ALA A 49 16.20 -19.94 -2.40
C ALA A 49 15.69 -19.54 -0.99
N VAL A 50 14.39 -19.70 -0.77
CA VAL A 50 13.72 -19.50 0.52
C VAL A 50 12.94 -20.77 0.86
N SER A 51 13.21 -21.34 2.04
CA SER A 51 12.45 -22.48 2.56
C SER A 51 11.46 -22.02 3.61
N GLN A 52 10.20 -22.41 3.45
CA GLN A 52 9.13 -22.20 4.42
C GLN A 52 8.75 -23.55 5.06
N ARG A 53 8.91 -23.66 6.38
CA ARG A 53 8.47 -24.82 7.16
C ARG A 53 7.91 -24.37 8.49
N GLY A 54 6.67 -24.80 8.80
CA GLY A 54 6.03 -24.50 10.10
C GLY A 54 6.00 -23.02 10.45
N GLY A 55 5.68 -22.14 9.49
CA GLY A 55 5.64 -20.68 9.69
C GLY A 55 7.01 -20.01 9.90
N THR A 56 8.11 -20.74 9.69
CA THR A 56 9.48 -20.21 9.71
C THR A 56 10.03 -20.13 8.30
N PHE A 57 10.74 -19.04 8.01
CA PHE A 57 11.44 -18.82 6.75
C PHE A 57 12.94 -18.94 6.98
N THR A 58 13.62 -19.71 6.12
CA THR A 58 15.08 -19.96 6.20
C THR A 58 15.70 -20.04 4.81
N GLY A 59 17.03 -20.16 4.76
CA GLY A 59 17.79 -20.36 3.52
C GLY A 59 18.52 -19.09 3.02
N PRO A 60 19.27 -19.19 1.91
CA PRO A 60 20.13 -18.11 1.44
C PRO A 60 19.38 -16.80 1.17
N GLY A 61 18.14 -16.86 0.67
CA GLY A 61 17.33 -15.66 0.43
C GLY A 61 16.94 -14.94 1.72
N VAL A 62 16.69 -15.69 2.80
CA VAL A 62 16.39 -15.12 4.12
C VAL A 62 17.62 -14.47 4.73
N GLU A 63 18.77 -15.13 4.67
CA GLU A 63 20.02 -14.53 5.19
C GLU A 63 20.39 -13.26 4.43
N PHE A 64 20.26 -13.29 3.10
CA PHE A 64 20.44 -12.11 2.26
C PHE A 64 19.48 -10.98 2.67
N LEU A 65 18.18 -11.28 2.78
CA LEU A 65 17.17 -10.30 3.17
C LEU A 65 17.51 -9.67 4.52
N LEU A 66 17.70 -10.49 5.56
CA LEU A 66 18.00 -9.99 6.91
C LEU A 66 19.28 -9.13 6.94
N GLY A 67 20.28 -9.46 6.12
CA GLY A 67 21.46 -8.61 5.90
C GLY A 67 21.12 -7.23 5.36
N GLN A 68 20.20 -7.12 4.40
CA GLN A 68 19.74 -5.83 3.87
C GLN A 68 18.92 -5.02 4.89
N LEU A 69 18.13 -5.71 5.73
CA LEU A 69 17.20 -5.08 6.67
C LEU A 69 17.87 -4.53 7.94
N ARG A 70 19.11 -4.93 8.25
CA ARG A 70 19.85 -4.47 9.44
C ARG A 70 19.85 -2.95 9.57
N ASP A 71 20.09 -2.25 8.47
CA ASP A 71 20.27 -0.78 8.41
C ASP A 71 19.02 -0.06 7.85
N ALA A 72 17.88 -0.77 7.71
CA ALA A 72 16.65 -0.22 7.16
C ALA A 72 15.77 0.43 8.24
N GLN A 73 15.40 1.70 8.11
CA GLN A 73 14.39 2.30 8.97
C GLN A 73 13.01 1.70 8.69
N PHE A 74 12.68 1.53 7.42
CA PHE A 74 11.38 1.03 6.98
C PHE A 74 11.56 -0.20 6.09
N VAL A 75 10.71 -1.21 6.31
CA VAL A 75 10.58 -2.37 5.42
C VAL A 75 9.20 -2.31 4.80
N ALA A 76 9.15 -2.01 3.50
CA ALA A 76 7.91 -1.96 2.75
C ALA A 76 7.63 -3.34 2.14
N LEU A 77 6.52 -3.96 2.52
CA LEU A 77 6.01 -5.23 2.00
C LEU A 77 4.81 -4.94 1.09
N GLY A 78 5.06 -4.79 -0.20
CA GLY A 78 4.03 -4.57 -1.22
C GLY A 78 3.40 -5.90 -1.63
N GLU A 79 2.08 -6.05 -1.49
CA GLU A 79 1.42 -7.33 -1.75
C GLU A 79 0.31 -7.27 -2.82
N ARG A 80 -0.15 -8.47 -3.22
CA ARG A 80 -1.53 -8.71 -3.63
C ARG A 80 -2.27 -9.23 -2.40
N HIS A 81 -3.43 -8.67 -2.10
CA HIS A 81 -4.26 -9.10 -0.98
C HIS A 81 -4.78 -10.53 -1.16
N GLY A 82 -5.17 -11.17 -0.06
CA GLY A 82 -5.81 -12.49 -0.08
C GLY A 82 -4.87 -13.67 -0.33
N ILE A 83 -3.59 -13.55 0.03
CA ILE A 83 -2.62 -14.67 -0.01
C ILE A 83 -2.21 -15.01 1.42
N ALA A 84 -2.51 -16.22 1.87
CA ALA A 84 -2.37 -16.66 3.26
C ALA A 84 -0.92 -16.54 3.79
N GLU A 85 0.06 -16.83 2.94
CA GLU A 85 1.48 -16.82 3.30
C GLU A 85 2.05 -15.42 3.49
N ILE A 86 1.43 -14.36 2.94
CA ILE A 86 2.00 -13.01 3.06
C ILE A 86 1.87 -12.47 4.49
N PRO A 87 0.70 -12.53 5.17
CA PRO A 87 0.62 -12.19 6.58
C PRO A 87 1.48 -13.10 7.48
N GLN A 88 1.63 -14.38 7.12
CA GLN A 88 2.52 -15.31 7.84
C GLN A 88 3.99 -14.87 7.74
N PHE A 89 4.45 -14.53 6.54
CA PHE A 89 5.78 -13.99 6.29
C PHE A 89 5.99 -12.67 7.04
N ALA A 90 5.04 -11.75 6.96
CA ALA A 90 5.09 -10.49 7.69
C ALA A 90 5.16 -10.70 9.20
N GLY A 91 4.43 -11.68 9.75
CA GLY A 91 4.44 -12.03 11.17
C GLY A 91 5.77 -12.63 11.62
N TRP A 92 6.35 -13.54 10.84
CA TRP A 92 7.69 -14.08 11.09
C TRP A 92 8.76 -12.98 11.02
N LEU A 93 8.66 -12.09 10.03
CA LEU A 93 9.59 -10.99 9.85
C LEU A 93 9.49 -9.99 11.01
N LEU A 94 8.27 -9.63 11.42
CA LEU A 94 7.99 -8.78 12.58
C LEU A 94 8.68 -9.30 13.84
N ASP A 95 8.49 -10.58 14.15
CA ASP A 95 9.12 -11.22 15.30
C ASP A 95 10.65 -11.14 15.24
N THR A 96 11.21 -11.41 14.07
CA THR A 96 12.66 -11.43 13.83
C THR A 96 13.25 -10.04 13.97
N LEU A 97 12.66 -9.03 13.31
CA LEU A 97 13.15 -7.66 13.31
C LEU A 97 12.89 -6.96 14.65
N ALA A 98 11.79 -7.27 15.35
CA ALA A 98 11.54 -6.72 16.68
C ALA A 98 12.60 -7.20 17.69
N ARG A 99 13.01 -8.47 17.61
CA ARG A 99 14.08 -9.05 18.44
C ARG A 99 15.47 -8.52 18.08
N ARG A 100 15.82 -8.52 16.78
CA ARG A 100 17.20 -8.29 16.33
C ARG A 100 17.53 -6.83 16.01
N HIS A 101 16.54 -6.05 15.58
CA HIS A 101 16.78 -4.76 14.92
C HIS A 101 15.88 -3.63 15.43
N GLY A 102 15.22 -3.79 16.57
CA GLY A 102 14.52 -2.67 17.18
C GLY A 102 13.25 -2.22 16.43
N PHE A 103 12.69 -3.05 15.53
CA PHE A 103 11.41 -2.71 14.91
C PHE A 103 10.29 -2.74 15.94
N ARG A 104 9.46 -1.71 15.94
CA ARG A 104 8.40 -1.50 16.95
C ARG A 104 7.03 -1.26 16.34
N PHE A 105 6.93 -1.11 15.03
CA PHE A 105 5.67 -0.74 14.40
C PHE A 105 5.35 -1.63 13.20
N LEU A 106 4.08 -1.99 13.07
CA LEU A 106 3.51 -2.59 11.87
C LEU A 106 2.44 -1.63 11.33
N ALA A 107 2.67 -1.11 10.14
CA ALA A 107 1.67 -0.34 9.42
C ALA A 107 0.91 -1.22 8.43
N ALA A 108 -0.41 -1.04 8.34
CA ALA A 108 -1.33 -1.82 7.53
C ALA A 108 -2.37 -0.95 6.83
N GLU A 109 -2.94 -1.47 5.75
CA GLU A 109 -3.90 -0.79 4.86
C GLU A 109 -5.32 -0.87 5.41
N ASN A 110 -5.54 -0.26 6.56
CA ASN A 110 -6.84 -0.14 7.20
C ASN A 110 -7.03 1.28 7.75
N GLY A 111 -8.24 1.61 8.17
CA GLY A 111 -8.59 2.94 8.65
C GLY A 111 -8.09 3.28 10.07
N PRO A 112 -7.47 4.46 10.30
CA PRO A 112 -6.95 4.85 11.61
C PRO A 112 -8.03 4.99 12.68
N ALA A 113 -9.26 5.39 12.34
CA ALA A 113 -10.38 5.49 13.29
C ALA A 113 -10.79 4.10 13.78
N THR A 114 -10.79 3.11 12.88
CA THR A 114 -11.02 1.71 13.23
C THR A 114 -10.02 1.22 14.26
N LEU A 115 -8.73 1.53 14.05
CA LEU A 115 -7.68 1.16 15.01
C LEU A 115 -7.93 1.73 16.41
N GLU A 116 -8.39 2.98 16.51
CA GLU A 116 -8.71 3.60 17.81
C GLU A 116 -9.94 2.97 18.49
N VAL A 117 -10.89 2.42 17.73
CA VAL A 117 -11.97 1.59 18.31
C VAL A 117 -11.40 0.27 18.84
N LEU A 118 -10.56 -0.42 18.06
CA LEU A 118 -9.93 -1.68 18.44
C LEU A 118 -9.07 -1.52 19.71
N ARG A 119 -8.27 -0.46 19.78
CA ARG A 119 -7.45 -0.11 20.96
C ARG A 119 -8.28 0.10 22.21
N ARG A 120 -9.34 0.92 22.13
CA ARG A 120 -10.23 1.18 23.29
C ARG A 120 -10.92 -0.09 23.78
N LYS A 121 -11.18 -1.04 22.89
CA LYS A 121 -11.75 -2.36 23.23
C LYS A 121 -10.69 -3.38 23.69
N GLY A 122 -9.40 -3.04 23.67
CA GLY A 122 -8.30 -3.97 23.96
C GLY A 122 -8.20 -5.13 22.96
N ALA A 123 -8.78 -4.97 21.77
CA ALA A 123 -8.87 -6.04 20.77
C ALA A 123 -7.55 -6.26 20.02
N THR A 124 -6.67 -5.24 19.92
CA THR A 124 -5.43 -5.32 19.11
C THR A 124 -4.46 -6.42 19.54
N ARG A 125 -4.56 -6.93 20.78
CA ARG A 125 -3.66 -7.98 21.30
C ARG A 125 -4.25 -9.39 21.25
N ARG A 126 -5.52 -9.53 20.88
CA ARG A 126 -6.26 -10.78 21.06
C ARG A 126 -6.92 -11.19 19.76
N HIS A 127 -6.47 -12.32 19.21
CA HIS A 127 -7.01 -12.86 17.97
C HIS A 127 -8.53 -13.01 18.05
N ASP A 128 -9.06 -13.74 19.03
CA ASP A 128 -10.51 -13.94 19.20
C ASP A 128 -11.31 -12.63 19.30
N SER A 129 -10.73 -11.58 19.89
CA SER A 129 -11.38 -10.28 19.99
C SER A 129 -11.43 -9.55 18.64
N LEU A 130 -10.39 -9.68 17.81
CA LEU A 130 -10.42 -9.21 16.42
C LEU A 130 -11.42 -10.01 15.59
N GLN A 131 -11.45 -11.34 15.74
CA GLN A 131 -12.42 -12.19 15.05
C GLN A 131 -13.86 -11.82 15.41
N ALA A 132 -14.14 -11.64 16.70
CA ALA A 132 -15.47 -11.22 17.17
C ALA A 132 -15.85 -9.82 16.66
N PHE A 133 -14.86 -8.93 16.55
CA PHE A 133 -15.08 -7.58 16.01
C PHE A 133 -15.44 -7.61 14.53
N VAL A 134 -14.67 -8.33 13.71
CA VAL A 134 -14.92 -8.45 12.26
C VAL A 134 -16.20 -9.23 11.98
N ARG A 135 -16.52 -10.28 12.75
CA ARG A 135 -17.82 -10.96 12.65
C ARG A 135 -19.00 -10.04 12.89
N ARG A 136 -18.86 -9.08 13.81
CA ARG A 136 -19.90 -8.09 14.11
C ARG A 136 -19.94 -6.98 13.07
N TYR A 137 -18.79 -6.60 12.52
CA TYR A 137 -18.62 -5.53 11.55
C TYR A 137 -17.74 -6.00 10.38
N PRO A 138 -18.29 -6.77 9.42
CA PRO A 138 -17.50 -7.37 8.36
C PRO A 138 -16.74 -6.35 7.51
N ASN A 139 -17.31 -5.14 7.34
CA ASN A 139 -16.70 -4.08 6.54
C ASN A 139 -15.74 -3.21 7.36
N ALA A 140 -15.47 -3.52 8.63
CA ALA A 140 -14.56 -2.70 9.42
C ALA A 140 -13.09 -2.84 8.97
N LEU A 141 -12.73 -3.98 8.38
CA LEU A 141 -11.39 -4.27 7.86
C LEU A 141 -11.53 -4.95 6.49
N GLU A 142 -11.19 -4.27 5.40
CA GLU A 142 -11.26 -4.83 4.04
C GLU A 142 -10.29 -6.00 3.85
N PHE A 143 -9.06 -5.84 4.34
CA PHE A 143 -8.03 -6.89 4.30
C PHE A 143 -7.94 -7.58 5.67
N GLY A 144 -9.09 -8.12 6.09
CA GLY A 144 -9.36 -8.69 7.41
C GLY A 144 -9.50 -10.21 7.44
N GLY A 145 -8.92 -10.93 6.47
CA GLY A 145 -8.91 -12.39 6.45
C GLY A 145 -8.22 -13.00 7.69
N ASP A 146 -8.44 -14.29 7.92
CA ASP A 146 -7.98 -15.02 9.10
C ASP A 146 -6.49 -14.80 9.38
N GLU A 147 -5.65 -14.89 8.35
CA GLU A 147 -4.21 -14.72 8.47
C GLU A 147 -3.80 -13.26 8.77
N ASP A 148 -4.52 -12.26 8.26
CA ASP A 148 -4.30 -10.85 8.58
C ASP A 148 -4.72 -10.53 10.03
N LEU A 149 -5.84 -11.07 10.51
CA LEU A 149 -6.25 -10.91 11.92
C LEU A 149 -5.23 -11.55 12.87
N ALA A 150 -4.67 -12.71 12.50
CA ALA A 150 -3.59 -13.34 13.25
C ALA A 150 -2.34 -12.45 13.28
N LEU A 151 -1.98 -11.84 12.14
CA LEU A 151 -0.88 -10.88 12.07
C LEU A 151 -1.11 -9.66 12.97
N TYR A 152 -2.30 -9.07 12.94
CA TYR A 152 -2.62 -7.89 13.76
C TYR A 152 -2.57 -8.23 15.26
N ALA A 153 -3.15 -9.36 15.67
CA ALA A 153 -3.08 -9.83 17.07
C ALA A 153 -1.62 -10.07 17.50
N ARG A 154 -0.83 -10.72 16.64
CA ARG A 154 0.61 -10.95 16.90
C ARG A 154 1.35 -9.63 17.05
N ALA A 155 1.12 -8.67 16.15
CA ALA A 155 1.75 -7.36 16.20
C ALA A 155 1.37 -6.59 17.47
N GLY A 156 0.08 -6.56 17.84
CA GLY A 156 -0.36 -5.92 19.09
C GLY A 156 0.25 -6.58 20.33
N GLY A 157 0.21 -7.90 20.41
CA GLY A 157 0.79 -8.65 21.53
C GLY A 157 2.31 -8.53 21.64
N ARG A 158 3.02 -8.45 20.50
CA ARG A 158 4.48 -8.40 20.45
C ARG A 158 5.05 -7.00 20.60
N LEU A 159 4.43 -6.01 19.97
CA LEU A 159 5.01 -4.67 19.80
C LEU A 159 4.54 -3.68 20.87
N GLU A 160 3.28 -3.76 21.33
CA GLU A 160 2.77 -2.81 22.33
C GLU A 160 3.53 -2.87 23.67
N PRO A 161 3.93 -4.05 24.21
CA PRO A 161 4.79 -4.10 25.40
C PRO A 161 6.17 -3.45 25.21
N LEU A 162 6.60 -3.25 23.97
CA LEU A 162 7.88 -2.63 23.61
C LEU A 162 7.74 -1.12 23.33
N GLY A 163 6.60 -0.51 23.68
CA GLY A 163 6.28 0.90 23.36
C GLY A 163 5.91 1.13 21.89
N GLY A 164 5.60 0.05 21.17
CA GLY A 164 5.26 0.02 19.75
C GLY A 164 3.78 -0.22 19.46
N GLY A 165 3.46 -0.70 18.26
CA GLY A 165 2.12 -1.18 17.92
C GLY A 165 1.73 -1.09 16.44
N LEU A 166 0.44 -1.22 16.18
CA LEU A 166 -0.17 -1.11 14.84
C LEU A 166 -0.33 0.35 14.40
N TRP A 167 -0.16 0.61 13.10
CA TRP A 167 -0.57 1.85 12.42
C TRP A 167 -1.50 1.51 11.27
N PHE A 168 -2.71 2.05 11.25
CA PHE A 168 -3.66 1.87 10.15
C PHE A 168 -3.64 3.16 9.33
N LEU A 169 -3.26 3.07 8.05
CA LEU A 169 -2.87 4.24 7.26
C LEU A 169 -3.96 4.80 6.35
N ASP A 170 -4.95 3.99 5.99
CA ASP A 170 -5.80 4.23 4.84
C ASP A 170 -7.16 4.87 5.20
N GLN A 171 -8.05 4.99 4.23
CA GLN A 171 -9.46 5.31 4.43
C GLN A 171 -10.18 4.29 5.31
N GLU A 172 -11.33 4.67 5.84
CA GLU A 172 -12.21 3.75 6.55
C GLU A 172 -12.98 2.90 5.54
N PHE A 173 -13.00 1.59 5.76
CA PHE A 173 -13.70 0.62 4.91
C PHE A 173 -15.13 0.34 5.39
N GLY A 174 -15.46 0.73 6.62
CA GLY A 174 -16.79 0.59 7.20
C GLY A 174 -17.09 1.76 8.13
N ALA A 175 -18.37 2.06 8.28
CA ALA A 175 -18.84 3.16 9.11
C ALA A 175 -19.58 2.69 10.36
N LEU A 176 -20.24 1.52 10.33
CA LEU A 176 -21.13 1.10 11.42
C LEU A 176 -20.44 1.01 12.79
N HIS A 177 -19.25 0.41 12.87
CA HIS A 177 -18.51 0.32 14.14
C HIS A 177 -18.06 1.68 14.67
N LEU A 178 -17.77 2.63 13.78
CA LEU A 178 -17.37 4.00 14.13
C LEU A 178 -18.58 4.78 14.64
N LEU A 179 -19.69 4.73 13.91
CA LEU A 179 -20.93 5.41 14.27
C LEU A 179 -21.51 4.85 15.58
N GLU A 180 -21.56 3.53 15.74
CA GLU A 180 -21.98 2.89 17.00
C GLU A 180 -21.04 3.25 18.15
N SER A 181 -19.71 3.30 17.90
CA SER A 181 -18.76 3.74 18.91
C SER A 181 -18.95 5.20 19.32
N LEU A 182 -19.32 6.10 18.41
CA LEU A 182 -19.63 7.50 18.73
C LEU A 182 -20.96 7.60 19.48
N ARG A 183 -21.98 6.86 19.02
CA ARG A 183 -23.33 6.87 19.59
C ARG A 183 -23.35 6.44 21.05
N GLY A 184 -22.46 5.52 21.43
CA GLY A 184 -22.28 5.05 22.80
C GLY A 184 -21.44 5.93 23.71
N ARG A 185 -20.91 7.08 23.24
CA ARG A 185 -20.14 8.00 24.10
C ARG A 185 -21.06 8.79 25.04
N PRO A 186 -20.65 9.03 26.30
CA PRO A 186 -21.36 9.95 27.18
C PRO A 186 -21.54 11.32 26.53
N GLY A 187 -22.71 11.94 26.71
CA GLY A 187 -23.01 13.28 26.20
C GLY A 187 -23.48 13.34 24.74
N VAL A 188 -23.50 12.22 24.00
CA VAL A 188 -24.09 12.15 22.66
C VAL A 188 -25.60 11.94 22.76
N THR A 189 -26.35 13.04 22.82
CA THR A 189 -27.81 13.07 22.96
C THR A 189 -28.45 14.01 21.94
N GLY A 190 -29.79 14.12 21.96
CA GLY A 190 -30.54 15.09 21.17
C GLY A 190 -30.30 14.98 19.66
N GLU A 191 -29.97 16.11 19.02
CA GLU A 191 -29.72 16.16 17.58
C GLU A 191 -28.50 15.32 17.17
N ARG A 192 -27.41 15.33 17.93
CA ARG A 192 -26.21 14.52 17.62
C ARG A 192 -26.54 13.03 17.61
N ALA A 193 -27.34 12.56 18.56
CA ALA A 193 -27.81 11.18 18.59
C ALA A 193 -28.66 10.85 17.36
N ARG A 194 -29.65 11.70 17.03
CA ARG A 194 -30.52 11.51 15.84
C ARG A 194 -29.73 11.50 14.53
N LEU A 195 -28.71 12.34 14.39
CA LEU A 195 -27.84 12.36 13.21
C LEU A 195 -27.08 11.04 13.06
N LEU A 196 -26.49 10.53 14.14
CA LEU A 196 -25.80 9.24 14.11
C LEU A 196 -26.77 8.09 13.82
N ASP A 197 -27.96 8.08 14.44
CA ASP A 197 -28.97 7.05 14.21
C ASP A 197 -29.43 7.03 12.74
N SER A 198 -29.61 8.21 12.13
CA SER A 198 -29.91 8.34 10.71
C SER A 198 -28.77 7.83 9.82
N LEU A 199 -27.52 8.22 10.10
CA LEU A 199 -26.34 7.73 9.36
C LEU A 199 -26.21 6.21 9.46
N MET A 200 -26.39 5.65 10.67
CA MET A 200 -26.36 4.21 10.89
C MET A 200 -27.45 3.48 10.10
N SER A 201 -28.67 4.04 10.02
CA SER A 201 -29.74 3.45 9.21
C SER A 201 -29.37 3.38 7.73
N THR A 202 -28.76 4.43 7.18
CA THR A 202 -28.26 4.43 5.80
C THR A 202 -27.14 3.42 5.61
N MET A 203 -26.15 3.44 6.51
CA MET A 203 -24.98 2.57 6.40
C MET A 203 -25.29 1.09 6.58
N ARG A 204 -26.30 0.72 7.38
CA ARG A 204 -26.76 -0.68 7.49
C ARG A 204 -27.21 -1.24 6.15
N VAL A 205 -27.93 -0.44 5.37
CA VAL A 205 -28.40 -0.86 4.04
C VAL A 205 -27.22 -0.95 3.06
N ASP A 206 -26.33 0.05 3.08
CA ASP A 206 -25.20 0.13 2.15
C ASP A 206 -24.16 -0.98 2.40
N GLU A 207 -23.75 -1.16 3.66
CA GLU A 207 -22.79 -2.19 4.05
C GLU A 207 -23.33 -3.61 3.85
N SER A 208 -24.63 -3.85 4.08
CA SER A 208 -25.26 -5.15 3.79
C SER A 208 -25.18 -5.49 2.30
N LYS A 209 -25.44 -4.53 1.42
CA LYS A 209 -25.34 -4.74 -0.03
C LYS A 209 -23.91 -5.03 -0.48
N ALA A 210 -22.92 -4.39 0.14
CA ALA A 210 -21.52 -4.67 -0.14
C ALA A 210 -21.17 -6.13 0.21
N ILE A 211 -21.60 -6.59 1.39
CA ILE A 211 -21.42 -7.97 1.84
C ILE A 211 -22.09 -8.97 0.88
N ASP A 212 -23.32 -8.68 0.44
CA ASP A 212 -24.08 -9.56 -0.47
C ASP A 212 -23.35 -9.81 -1.81
N VAL A 213 -22.51 -8.87 -2.25
CA VAL A 213 -21.70 -9.00 -3.47
C VAL A 213 -20.23 -9.36 -3.19
N GLY A 214 -19.92 -9.79 -1.96
CA GLY A 214 -18.58 -10.22 -1.55
C GLY A 214 -17.56 -9.08 -1.48
N ARG A 215 -17.98 -7.87 -1.08
CA ARG A 215 -17.11 -6.70 -0.91
C ARG A 215 -17.19 -6.18 0.52
N HIS A 216 -16.06 -5.77 1.09
CA HIS A 216 -15.96 -5.40 2.52
C HIS A 216 -15.66 -3.90 2.74
N TRP A 217 -16.24 -3.06 1.89
CA TRP A 217 -15.98 -1.63 1.85
C TRP A 217 -17.24 -0.76 1.94
N MET A 218 -17.07 0.54 2.19
CA MET A 218 -18.17 1.51 2.16
C MET A 218 -18.68 1.63 0.72
N GLY A 219 -20.00 1.56 0.55
CA GLY A 219 -20.65 1.42 -0.74
C GLY A 219 -21.16 2.73 -1.33
N VAL A 220 -21.93 2.57 -2.41
CA VAL A 220 -22.41 3.61 -3.33
C VAL A 220 -23.32 4.66 -2.67
N ALA A 221 -23.97 4.33 -1.54
CA ALA A 221 -24.85 5.26 -0.84
C ALA A 221 -24.11 6.17 0.16
N SER A 222 -22.82 5.95 0.37
CA SER A 222 -21.98 6.76 1.27
C SER A 222 -21.71 8.14 0.67
N GLN A 223 -22.60 9.09 0.93
CA GLN A 223 -22.42 10.49 0.55
C GLN A 223 -21.55 11.22 1.58
N PRO A 224 -20.59 12.06 1.16
CA PRO A 224 -19.72 12.78 2.09
C PRO A 224 -20.46 13.83 2.92
N THR A 225 -21.51 14.45 2.35
CA THR A 225 -22.23 15.60 2.96
C THR A 225 -22.89 15.28 4.30
N PRO A 226 -23.64 14.17 4.47
CA PRO A 226 -24.19 13.78 5.77
C PRO A 226 -23.14 13.63 6.88
N PHE A 227 -21.99 13.01 6.59
CA PHE A 227 -20.90 12.87 7.54
C PHE A 227 -20.26 14.22 7.89
N ALA A 228 -20.03 15.09 6.89
CA ALA A 228 -19.49 16.43 7.09
C ALA A 228 -20.42 17.30 7.97
N ARG A 229 -21.73 17.23 7.73
CA ARG A 229 -22.73 17.92 8.57
C ARG A 229 -22.67 17.43 10.01
N ALA A 230 -22.63 16.11 10.22
CA ALA A 230 -22.50 15.54 11.55
C ALA A 230 -21.19 15.99 12.22
N ALA A 231 -20.08 16.02 11.48
CA ALA A 231 -18.80 16.49 12.00
C ALA A 231 -18.86 17.93 12.52
N SER A 232 -19.49 18.84 11.78
CA SER A 232 -19.68 20.24 12.20
C SER A 232 -20.51 20.35 13.48
N GLN A 233 -21.57 19.55 13.63
CA GLN A 233 -22.39 19.52 14.85
C GLN A 233 -21.63 18.99 16.06
N PHE A 234 -20.79 17.98 15.87
CA PHE A 234 -19.92 17.47 16.92
C PHE A 234 -18.87 18.51 17.35
N ALA A 235 -18.26 19.20 16.38
CA ALA A 235 -17.28 20.26 16.63
C ALA A 235 -17.89 21.45 17.37
N ALA A 236 -19.07 21.92 16.94
CA ALA A 236 -19.80 23.03 17.58
C ALA A 236 -20.13 22.74 19.06
N ALA A 237 -20.33 21.47 19.40
CA ALA A 237 -20.58 21.00 20.75
C ALA A 237 -19.30 20.56 21.49
N GLY A 238 -18.11 20.96 21.00
CA GLY A 238 -16.82 20.73 21.66
C GLY A 238 -16.23 19.32 21.53
N ASP A 239 -16.91 18.38 20.86
CA ASP A 239 -16.40 17.01 20.66
C ASP A 239 -15.50 16.94 19.41
N THR A 240 -14.28 17.47 19.55
CA THR A 240 -13.28 17.48 18.48
C THR A 240 -12.85 16.07 18.03
N ALA A 241 -12.83 15.12 18.96
CA ALA A 241 -12.48 13.74 18.68
C ALA A 241 -13.57 13.04 17.86
N GLY A 242 -14.84 13.21 18.22
CA GLY A 242 -15.98 12.70 17.46
C GLY A 242 -16.10 13.37 16.09
N ALA A 243 -15.90 14.69 16.03
CA ALA A 243 -15.84 15.43 14.77
C ALA A 243 -14.71 14.91 13.85
N SER A 244 -13.56 14.51 14.41
CA SER A 244 -12.46 13.94 13.61
C SER A 244 -12.83 12.59 13.00
N VAL A 245 -13.54 11.73 13.73
CA VAL A 245 -14.02 10.44 13.20
C VAL A 245 -15.00 10.67 12.05
N LEU A 246 -15.95 11.59 12.21
CA LEU A 246 -16.93 11.92 11.18
C LEU A 246 -16.29 12.58 9.95
N ARG A 247 -15.23 13.38 10.12
CA ARG A 247 -14.44 13.91 8.99
C ARG A 247 -13.71 12.81 8.22
N MET A 248 -13.15 11.82 8.90
CA MET A 248 -12.53 10.66 8.22
C MET A 248 -13.56 9.83 7.44
N LEU A 249 -14.77 9.66 7.99
CA LEU A 249 -15.88 9.03 7.26
C LEU A 249 -16.32 9.85 6.05
N ALA A 250 -16.39 11.18 6.17
CA ALA A 250 -16.69 12.06 5.03
C ALA A 250 -15.62 11.98 3.93
N GLU A 251 -14.34 11.96 4.30
CA GLU A 251 -13.23 11.82 3.36
C GLU A 251 -13.25 10.45 2.68
N SER A 252 -13.48 9.37 3.45
CA SER A 252 -13.60 8.00 2.91
C SER A 252 -14.76 7.91 1.93
N ALA A 253 -15.94 8.42 2.29
CA ALA A 253 -17.11 8.48 1.42
C ALA A 253 -16.83 9.22 0.09
N ARG A 254 -16.06 10.32 0.12
CA ARG A 254 -15.65 11.04 -1.09
C ARG A 254 -14.75 10.18 -1.98
N LEU A 255 -13.79 9.45 -1.41
CA LEU A 255 -12.89 8.57 -2.18
C LEU A 255 -13.67 7.45 -2.88
N TYR A 256 -14.64 6.84 -2.20
CA TYR A 256 -15.52 5.85 -2.82
C TYR A 256 -16.40 6.45 -3.92
N ASP A 257 -16.93 7.66 -3.74
CA ASP A 257 -17.69 8.35 -4.80
C ASP A 257 -16.83 8.60 -6.05
N LEU A 258 -15.62 9.11 -5.88
CA LEU A 258 -14.70 9.33 -7.00
C LEU A 258 -14.34 8.02 -7.71
N ASN A 259 -14.01 6.97 -6.96
CA ASN A 259 -13.69 5.67 -7.55
C ASN A 259 -14.88 5.08 -8.32
N ARG A 260 -16.10 5.19 -7.77
CA ARG A 260 -17.32 4.76 -8.46
C ARG A 260 -17.55 5.53 -9.76
N ARG A 261 -17.41 6.86 -9.74
CA ARG A 261 -17.56 7.71 -10.93
C ARG A 261 -16.50 7.38 -11.98
N ALA A 262 -15.27 7.08 -11.55
CA ALA A 262 -14.23 6.57 -12.43
C ALA A 262 -14.60 5.25 -13.08
N GLY A 263 -15.18 4.31 -12.31
CA GLY A 263 -15.73 3.05 -12.84
C GLY A 263 -16.89 3.26 -13.83
N ALA A 264 -17.59 4.39 -13.76
CA ALA A 264 -18.62 4.81 -14.71
C ALA A 264 -18.08 5.60 -15.91
N GLY A 265 -16.75 5.76 -16.04
CA GLY A 265 -16.10 6.43 -17.15
C GLY A 265 -15.82 7.93 -16.95
N GLU A 266 -16.15 8.51 -15.78
CA GLU A 266 -15.79 9.88 -15.49
C GLU A 266 -14.29 10.01 -15.17
N PRO A 267 -13.63 11.14 -15.52
CA PRO A 267 -12.19 11.32 -15.33
C PRO A 267 -11.79 11.65 -13.88
N THR A 268 -12.33 10.91 -12.91
CA THR A 268 -12.14 11.12 -11.46
C THR A 268 -11.18 10.13 -10.80
N GLY A 269 -10.70 9.14 -11.56
CA GLY A 269 -9.84 8.07 -11.04
C GLY A 269 -8.47 8.56 -10.57
N PHE A 270 -7.90 9.59 -11.21
CA PHE A 270 -6.65 10.19 -10.74
C PHE A 270 -6.84 10.85 -9.38
N ASP A 271 -7.89 11.66 -9.22
CA ASP A 271 -8.20 12.36 -7.96
C ASP A 271 -8.44 11.35 -6.83
N ALA A 272 -9.20 10.28 -7.08
CA ALA A 272 -9.43 9.21 -6.10
C ALA A 272 -8.10 8.62 -5.59
N ASN A 273 -7.18 8.30 -6.50
CA ASN A 273 -5.89 7.72 -6.15
C ASN A 273 -4.97 8.74 -5.48
N ASN A 274 -4.93 9.98 -5.96
CA ASN A 274 -4.09 11.02 -5.38
C ASN A 274 -4.51 11.32 -3.94
N ASP A 275 -5.81 11.52 -3.73
CA ASP A 275 -6.37 11.88 -2.44
C ASP A 275 -6.20 10.75 -1.42
N ARG A 276 -6.35 9.49 -1.84
CA ARG A 276 -6.07 8.31 -1.00
C ARG A 276 -4.59 8.20 -0.63
N GLU A 277 -3.68 8.41 -1.59
CA GLU A 277 -2.24 8.44 -1.32
C GLU A 277 -1.86 9.56 -0.35
N GLU A 278 -2.42 10.75 -0.52
CA GLU A 278 -2.22 11.87 0.41
C GLU A 278 -2.75 11.57 1.81
N LEU A 279 -3.93 10.96 1.93
CA LEU A 279 -4.47 10.49 3.20
C LEU A 279 -3.47 9.55 3.89
N MET A 280 -3.01 8.51 3.19
CA MET A 280 -2.06 7.57 3.77
C MET A 280 -0.73 8.22 4.17
N LYS A 281 -0.19 9.12 3.35
CA LYS A 281 1.04 9.88 3.66
C LYS A 281 0.87 10.76 4.91
N ARG A 282 -0.25 11.48 5.03
CA ARG A 282 -0.54 12.33 6.21
C ARG A 282 -0.74 11.49 7.46
N THR A 283 -1.46 10.38 7.36
CA THR A 283 -1.70 9.44 8.47
C THR A 283 -0.40 8.80 8.95
N PHE A 284 0.42 8.28 8.03
CA PHE A 284 1.75 7.75 8.35
C PHE A 284 2.61 8.82 9.04
N SER A 285 2.66 10.03 8.48
CA SER A 285 3.44 11.13 9.04
C SER A 285 2.98 11.54 10.45
N ALA A 286 1.69 11.42 10.77
CA ALA A 286 1.17 11.66 12.11
C ALA A 286 1.63 10.58 13.10
N PHE A 287 1.50 9.30 12.72
CA PHE A 287 2.00 8.17 13.52
C PHE A 287 3.52 8.26 13.74
N TYR A 288 4.27 8.48 12.66
CA TYR A 288 5.71 8.64 12.68
C TYR A 288 6.16 9.76 13.63
N ARG A 289 5.62 10.97 13.47
CA ARG A 289 5.99 12.12 14.33
C ARG A 289 5.68 11.85 15.80
N ARG A 290 4.57 11.17 16.10
CA ARG A 290 4.23 10.79 17.48
C ARG A 290 5.25 9.82 18.06
N ALA A 291 5.63 8.78 17.31
CA ALA A 291 6.61 7.79 17.76
C ALA A 291 8.03 8.37 17.87
N ALA A 292 8.40 9.25 16.94
CA ALA A 292 9.69 9.93 16.88
C ALA A 292 9.97 10.84 18.10
N ARG A 293 8.94 11.21 18.88
CA ARG A 293 9.13 11.96 20.14
C ARG A 293 9.90 11.16 21.19
N THR A 294 9.85 9.83 21.13
CA THR A 294 10.53 8.96 22.08
C THR A 294 11.79 8.35 21.48
N GLN A 295 11.70 7.86 20.25
CA GLN A 295 12.83 7.27 19.53
C GLN A 295 12.52 7.29 18.03
N LEU A 296 13.57 7.32 17.20
CA LEU A 296 13.41 7.23 15.75
C LEU A 296 12.72 5.90 15.38
N PRO A 297 11.48 5.92 14.86
CA PRO A 297 10.71 4.69 14.72
C PRO A 297 11.19 3.88 13.52
N ARG A 298 11.27 2.56 13.73
CA ARG A 298 11.46 1.56 12.67
C ARG A 298 10.19 0.75 12.50
N ALA A 299 9.70 0.65 11.27
CA ALA A 299 8.40 0.07 10.96
C ALA A 299 8.44 -0.90 9.78
N ILE A 300 7.70 -1.99 9.90
CA ILE A 300 7.27 -2.79 8.75
C ILE A 300 5.99 -2.14 8.23
N VAL A 301 5.90 -1.91 6.93
CA VAL A 301 4.74 -1.30 6.27
C VAL A 301 4.22 -2.30 5.24
N LYS A 302 3.06 -2.91 5.50
CA LYS A 302 2.40 -3.90 4.63
C LYS A 302 1.17 -3.25 3.99
N LEU A 303 1.22 -3.01 2.69
CA LEU A 303 0.10 -2.45 1.90
C LEU A 303 0.10 -3.14 0.52
N GLY A 304 -0.96 -2.94 -0.25
CA GLY A 304 -1.02 -3.27 -1.66
C GLY A 304 0.17 -2.68 -2.41
N SER A 305 0.76 -3.49 -3.30
CA SER A 305 2.01 -3.15 -4.00
C SER A 305 1.94 -1.85 -4.82
N ALA A 306 0.75 -1.37 -5.18
CA ALA A 306 0.58 -0.08 -5.81
C ALA A 306 1.02 1.10 -4.91
N HIS A 307 0.85 0.97 -3.59
CA HIS A 307 1.10 2.03 -2.59
C HIS A 307 2.52 2.05 -2.04
N LEU A 308 3.33 1.03 -2.36
CA LEU A 308 4.69 0.86 -1.81
C LEU A 308 5.80 0.97 -2.85
N ASN A 309 5.48 1.43 -4.06
CA ASN A 309 6.48 1.70 -5.09
C ASN A 309 7.35 2.92 -4.73
N ARG A 310 8.68 2.84 -4.83
CA ARG A 310 9.54 4.04 -4.76
C ARG A 310 9.33 4.92 -6.00
N GLY A 311 8.81 6.13 -5.79
CA GLY A 311 8.40 7.04 -6.85
C GLY A 311 6.89 7.02 -7.09
N GLN A 312 6.49 7.14 -8.35
CA GLN A 312 5.08 7.11 -8.75
C GLN A 312 4.56 5.67 -8.78
N GLY A 313 3.35 5.47 -8.25
CA GLY A 313 2.62 4.20 -8.32
C GLY A 313 2.01 3.97 -9.70
N PRO A 314 1.43 2.77 -9.97
CA PRO A 314 0.76 2.44 -11.24
C PRO A 314 -0.27 3.49 -11.68
N PHE A 315 -0.93 4.13 -10.71
CA PHE A 315 -2.03 5.07 -10.93
C PHE A 315 -1.61 6.55 -11.12
N GLY A 316 -0.31 6.86 -11.06
CA GLY A 316 0.23 8.21 -11.33
C GLY A 316 0.79 8.97 -10.11
N PRO A 317 0.07 9.06 -8.97
CA PRO A 317 0.58 9.77 -7.79
C PRO A 317 1.87 9.18 -7.20
N PHE A 318 2.65 10.03 -6.52
CA PHE A 318 3.75 9.57 -5.66
C PHE A 318 3.20 8.86 -4.44
N THR A 319 3.71 7.65 -4.21
CA THR A 319 3.13 6.73 -3.23
C THR A 319 3.58 7.02 -1.79
N VAL A 320 2.95 6.36 -0.82
CA VAL A 320 3.49 6.22 0.54
C VAL A 320 4.89 5.60 0.53
N GLY A 321 5.14 4.59 -0.31
CA GLY A 321 6.47 3.99 -0.49
C GLY A 321 7.56 5.01 -0.87
N ASN A 322 7.21 6.00 -1.69
CA ASN A 322 8.10 7.12 -1.97
C ASN A 322 8.41 7.93 -0.70
N LEU A 323 7.39 8.30 0.08
CA LEU A 323 7.57 9.00 1.35
C LEU A 323 8.47 8.21 2.31
N LEU A 324 8.31 6.89 2.42
CA LEU A 324 9.17 6.05 3.27
C LEU A 324 10.64 6.15 2.86
N SER A 325 10.91 6.16 1.56
CA SER A 325 12.27 6.25 1.02
C SER A 325 12.91 7.59 1.33
N GLU A 326 12.22 8.69 1.00
CA GLU A 326 12.73 10.04 1.22
C GLU A 326 12.90 10.35 2.71
N LEU A 327 11.96 9.91 3.55
CA LEU A 327 12.05 10.09 5.00
C LEU A 327 13.20 9.30 5.60
N ALA A 328 13.44 8.06 5.14
CA ALA A 328 14.58 7.29 5.62
C ALA A 328 15.90 7.95 5.25
N ILE A 329 16.03 8.43 4.01
CA ILE A 329 17.21 9.18 3.54
C ILE A 329 17.43 10.43 4.40
N ALA A 330 16.36 11.20 4.67
CA ALA A 330 16.43 12.40 5.51
C ALA A 330 16.91 12.10 6.94
N ASN A 331 16.70 10.88 7.44
CA ASN A 331 17.19 10.44 8.75
C ASN A 331 18.58 9.78 8.69
N GLY A 332 19.26 9.76 7.54
CA GLY A 332 20.53 9.06 7.36
C GLY A 332 20.41 7.53 7.35
N LEU A 333 19.22 6.99 7.11
CA LEU A 333 18.91 5.57 7.03
C LEU A 333 18.40 5.20 5.64
N ARG A 334 17.93 3.96 5.47
CA ARG A 334 17.36 3.46 4.20
C ARG A 334 15.97 2.88 4.39
N SER A 335 15.16 2.87 3.36
CA SER A 335 14.02 1.96 3.23
C SER A 335 14.43 0.72 2.42
N TYR A 336 13.81 -0.42 2.69
CA TYR A 336 13.96 -1.61 1.86
C TYR A 336 12.58 -2.09 1.40
N HIS A 337 12.40 -2.18 0.09
CA HIS A 337 11.11 -2.45 -0.54
C HIS A 337 11.09 -3.85 -1.14
N VAL A 338 10.17 -4.68 -0.66
CA VAL A 338 9.94 -6.05 -1.14
C VAL A 338 8.53 -6.14 -1.70
N MET A 339 8.41 -6.52 -2.98
CA MET A 339 7.12 -6.89 -3.56
C MET A 339 6.95 -8.39 -3.42
N VAL A 340 5.81 -8.83 -2.88
CA VAL A 340 5.51 -10.23 -2.62
C VAL A 340 4.41 -10.69 -3.58
N LEU A 341 4.63 -11.82 -4.25
CA LEU A 341 3.66 -12.43 -5.17
C LEU A 341 3.61 -13.93 -5.03
N ALA A 342 2.49 -14.52 -5.41
CA ALA A 342 2.34 -15.97 -5.55
C ALA A 342 2.64 -16.40 -6.99
N HIS A 343 3.32 -17.53 -7.14
CA HIS A 343 3.46 -18.23 -8.42
C HIS A 343 3.14 -19.71 -8.23
N ASN A 344 1.94 -20.12 -8.63
CA ASN A 344 1.47 -21.50 -8.48
C ASN A 344 1.47 -22.25 -9.82
N ALA A 345 1.60 -23.58 -9.76
CA ALA A 345 1.53 -24.46 -10.93
C ALA A 345 0.09 -24.62 -11.48
N ARG A 346 -0.92 -24.41 -10.62
CA ARG A 346 -2.32 -24.44 -11.00
C ARG A 346 -2.70 -23.08 -11.61
N ALA A 347 -3.45 -23.12 -12.72
CA ALA A 347 -4.20 -21.98 -13.21
C ALA A 347 -5.44 -21.78 -12.32
N ASP A 348 -5.25 -21.43 -11.05
CA ASP A 348 -6.32 -21.10 -10.10
C ASP A 348 -6.54 -19.58 -10.03
N SER A 349 -7.44 -19.11 -9.18
CA SER A 349 -7.71 -17.69 -8.91
C SER A 349 -6.53 -16.90 -8.32
N LEU A 350 -5.41 -17.59 -8.00
CA LEU A 350 -4.12 -17.01 -7.64
C LEU A 350 -3.11 -17.01 -8.79
N ALA A 351 -3.35 -17.78 -9.86
CA ALA A 351 -2.68 -17.56 -11.14
C ALA A 351 -2.92 -16.10 -11.51
N PRO A 352 -1.92 -15.38 -12.06
CA PRO A 352 -1.95 -13.92 -12.17
C PRO A 352 -3.20 -13.45 -12.91
N SER A 353 -4.28 -13.20 -12.15
CA SER A 353 -5.55 -12.75 -12.66
C SER A 353 -5.28 -11.34 -13.15
N LEU A 354 -5.37 -11.19 -14.46
CA LEU A 354 -4.84 -10.14 -15.34
C LEU A 354 -5.37 -8.72 -15.08
N TRP A 355 -5.35 -8.24 -13.84
CA TRP A 355 -5.36 -6.82 -13.52
C TRP A 355 -4.02 -6.46 -12.88
N GLY A 356 -3.14 -5.82 -13.66
CA GLY A 356 -1.91 -5.18 -13.17
C GLY A 356 -0.64 -6.03 -13.09
N TRP A 357 -0.70 -7.36 -13.29
CA TRP A 357 0.48 -8.24 -13.09
C TRP A 357 0.97 -8.98 -14.33
N ALA A 358 0.35 -8.78 -15.50
CA ALA A 358 0.88 -9.28 -16.77
C ALA A 358 2.34 -8.85 -16.98
N ALA A 359 2.68 -7.64 -16.55
CA ALA A 359 4.03 -7.10 -16.59
C ALA A 359 5.03 -7.86 -15.70
N MET A 360 4.58 -8.50 -14.62
CA MET A 360 5.45 -9.27 -13.71
C MET A 360 5.70 -10.71 -14.17
N ARG A 361 5.06 -11.15 -15.27
CA ARG A 361 5.18 -12.52 -15.78
C ARG A 361 6.64 -12.99 -15.96
N PRO A 362 7.58 -12.19 -16.49
CA PRO A 362 8.98 -12.62 -16.60
C PRO A 362 9.61 -12.98 -15.24
N ILE A 363 9.25 -12.26 -14.18
CA ILE A 363 9.78 -12.49 -12.84
C ILE A 363 9.13 -13.73 -12.21
N ALA A 364 7.81 -13.89 -12.35
CA ALA A 364 7.12 -15.06 -11.85
C ALA A 364 7.67 -16.36 -12.49
N LEU A 365 7.88 -16.37 -13.81
CA LEU A 365 8.41 -17.53 -14.54
C LEU A 365 9.89 -17.86 -14.22
N ALA A 366 10.64 -16.92 -13.63
CA ALA A 366 11.99 -17.19 -13.16
C ALA A 366 12.02 -17.92 -11.80
N ALA A 367 10.87 -18.05 -11.14
CA ALA A 367 10.71 -18.71 -9.85
C ALA A 367 10.08 -20.10 -9.98
N PRO A 368 10.42 -21.05 -9.09
CA PRO A 368 9.72 -22.33 -9.02
C PRO A 368 8.28 -22.16 -8.50
N THR A 369 7.38 -23.05 -8.92
CA THR A 369 5.96 -23.02 -8.53
C THR A 369 5.65 -23.71 -7.20
N THR A 370 6.64 -24.34 -6.58
CA THR A 370 6.48 -25.19 -5.38
C THR A 370 7.32 -24.76 -4.19
N SER A 371 8.16 -23.73 -4.36
CA SER A 371 9.01 -23.20 -3.30
C SER A 371 9.18 -21.69 -3.46
N ALA A 372 9.58 -21.03 -2.38
CA ALA A 372 9.77 -19.59 -2.39
C ALA A 372 11.18 -19.21 -2.87
N VAL A 373 11.28 -18.06 -3.55
CA VAL A 373 12.55 -17.46 -3.96
C VAL A 373 12.52 -15.96 -3.73
N LEU A 374 13.64 -15.42 -3.28
CA LEU A 374 13.86 -13.98 -3.21
C LEU A 374 14.77 -13.55 -4.35
N ILE A 375 14.33 -12.59 -5.15
CA ILE A 375 15.03 -12.08 -6.32
C ILE A 375 15.49 -10.65 -6.03
N ASP A 376 16.79 -10.37 -6.06
CA ASP A 376 17.32 -9.00 -5.94
C ASP A 376 17.13 -8.25 -7.27
N LEU A 377 16.36 -7.17 -7.25
CA LEU A 377 16.06 -6.39 -8.45
C LEU A 377 17.09 -5.29 -8.71
N ARG A 378 17.89 -4.90 -7.71
CA ARG A 378 18.81 -3.76 -7.83
C ARG A 378 19.85 -3.96 -8.94
N PRO A 379 20.43 -5.15 -9.15
CA PRO A 379 21.36 -5.38 -10.26
C PRO A 379 20.75 -5.12 -11.65
N LEU A 380 19.43 -5.29 -11.81
CA LEU A 380 18.75 -5.09 -13.09
C LEU A 380 18.68 -3.61 -13.49
N ARG A 381 18.75 -2.67 -12.53
CA ARG A 381 18.54 -1.23 -12.78
C ARG A 381 19.54 -0.66 -13.78
N ALA A 382 20.82 -1.01 -13.69
CA ALA A 382 21.85 -0.53 -14.63
C ALA A 382 21.60 -1.02 -16.06
N TYR A 383 21.17 -2.27 -16.21
CA TYR A 383 20.83 -2.86 -17.51
C TYR A 383 19.52 -2.28 -18.06
N ALA A 384 18.52 -2.06 -17.21
CA ALA A 384 17.26 -1.41 -17.58
C ALA A 384 17.50 0.04 -18.06
N TYR A 385 18.38 0.77 -17.39
CA TYR A 385 18.78 2.13 -17.77
C TYR A 385 19.48 2.13 -19.13
N ALA A 386 20.42 1.21 -19.33
CA ALA A 386 21.17 1.08 -20.58
C ALA A 386 20.38 0.45 -21.75
N GLY A 387 19.08 0.14 -21.57
CA GLY A 387 18.26 -0.52 -22.57
C GLY A 387 18.74 -1.93 -22.94
N ARG A 388 19.43 -2.63 -22.02
CA ARG A 388 20.03 -3.95 -22.22
C ARG A 388 19.11 -5.12 -21.82
N LEU A 389 17.94 -4.84 -21.28
CA LEU A 389 16.93 -5.86 -20.91
C LEU A 389 15.86 -6.07 -22.00
N GLY A 390 16.05 -5.47 -23.18
CA GLY A 390 15.00 -5.41 -24.19
C GLY A 390 13.86 -4.45 -23.82
N PRO A 391 12.76 -4.44 -24.60
CA PRO A 391 11.60 -3.63 -24.30
C PRO A 391 10.90 -4.13 -23.03
N LEU A 392 10.88 -3.29 -21.99
CA LEU A 392 10.16 -3.58 -20.75
C LEU A 392 8.77 -2.97 -20.79
N LEU A 393 7.78 -3.73 -20.34
CA LEU A 393 6.45 -3.17 -20.04
C LEU A 393 6.60 -2.04 -18.98
N PRO A 394 5.83 -0.94 -19.08
CA PRO A 394 5.97 0.20 -18.18
C PRO A 394 5.94 -0.19 -16.70
N ASP A 395 5.05 -1.10 -16.31
CA ASP A 395 4.92 -1.55 -14.92
C ASP A 395 6.10 -2.42 -14.48
N LEU A 396 6.69 -3.24 -15.36
CA LEU A 396 7.91 -3.99 -15.06
C LEU A 396 9.09 -3.07 -14.81
N ARG A 397 9.25 -2.06 -15.68
CA ARG A 397 10.27 -1.03 -15.49
C ARG A 397 10.04 -0.31 -14.15
N ARG A 398 8.81 0.10 -13.86
CA ARG A 398 8.44 0.77 -12.61
C ARG A 398 8.73 -0.10 -11.39
N THR A 399 8.48 -1.41 -11.44
CA THR A 399 8.81 -2.34 -10.36
C THR A 399 10.31 -2.48 -10.15
N ILE A 400 11.12 -2.61 -11.21
CA ILE A 400 12.59 -2.73 -11.11
C ILE A 400 13.22 -1.53 -10.38
N TYR A 401 12.71 -0.33 -10.62
CA TYR A 401 13.18 0.87 -9.92
C TYR A 401 12.49 1.10 -8.57
N GLY A 402 11.23 0.70 -8.47
CA GLY A 402 10.35 0.91 -7.31
C GLY A 402 10.63 0.00 -6.13
N TYR A 403 11.09 -1.22 -6.39
CA TYR A 403 11.33 -2.26 -5.40
C TYR A 403 12.80 -2.70 -5.40
N ASP A 404 13.30 -3.10 -4.23
CA ASP A 404 14.66 -3.58 -4.04
C ASP A 404 14.76 -5.09 -4.25
N ALA A 405 13.73 -5.85 -3.86
CA ALA A 405 13.62 -7.27 -4.12
C ALA A 405 12.18 -7.72 -4.39
N MET A 406 12.05 -8.92 -4.93
CA MET A 406 10.76 -9.62 -5.06
C MET A 406 10.81 -10.95 -4.35
N LEU A 407 9.85 -11.21 -3.48
CA LEU A 407 9.62 -12.53 -2.89
C LEU A 407 8.52 -13.23 -3.68
N VAL A 408 8.89 -14.27 -4.41
CA VAL A 408 7.95 -15.11 -5.14
C VAL A 408 7.67 -16.35 -4.32
N LEU A 409 6.42 -16.54 -3.92
CA LEU A 409 5.93 -17.65 -3.11
C LEU A 409 5.38 -18.73 -4.04
N GLY A 410 6.08 -19.87 -4.13
CA GLY A 410 5.57 -21.06 -4.79
C GLY A 410 4.69 -21.89 -3.86
N GLY A 411 3.56 -22.39 -4.36
CA GLY A 411 2.62 -23.22 -3.60
C GLY A 411 1.83 -22.42 -2.55
N ALA A 412 1.55 -21.15 -2.85
CA ALA A 412 0.79 -20.26 -1.97
C ALA A 412 -0.72 -20.56 -2.01
N HIS A 413 -1.44 -20.17 -0.96
CA HIS A 413 -2.86 -20.43 -0.80
C HIS A 413 -3.66 -19.14 -0.71
N GLU A 414 -4.95 -19.21 -1.06
CA GLU A 414 -5.87 -18.10 -0.83
C GLU A 414 -5.99 -17.88 0.67
N GLY A 415 -5.97 -16.61 1.07
CA GLY A 415 -6.29 -16.21 2.43
C GLY A 415 -7.72 -16.66 2.76
N ARG A 416 -7.92 -17.09 4.00
CA ARG A 416 -9.25 -17.51 4.44
C ARG A 416 -10.06 -16.30 4.88
N GLU A 417 -11.34 -16.33 4.53
CA GLU A 417 -12.32 -15.32 4.96
C GLU A 417 -13.45 -15.97 5.75
N ASP A 418 -13.22 -17.17 6.29
CA ASP A 418 -14.21 -17.96 7.02
C ASP A 418 -14.81 -17.14 8.17
N ILE A 419 -13.96 -16.36 8.86
CA ILE A 419 -14.39 -15.49 9.94
C ILE A 419 -15.30 -14.36 9.46
N MET A 420 -14.98 -13.72 8.33
CA MET A 420 -15.78 -12.61 7.79
C MET A 420 -17.15 -13.08 7.31
N HIS A 421 -17.20 -14.28 6.73
CA HIS A 421 -18.43 -14.88 6.20
C HIS A 421 -19.20 -15.74 7.20
N GLY A 422 -18.74 -15.82 8.46
CA GLY A 422 -19.36 -16.65 9.49
C GLY A 422 -19.33 -18.16 9.20
N ARG A 423 -18.47 -18.62 8.28
CA ARG A 423 -18.24 -20.03 7.97
C ARG A 423 -17.29 -20.62 9.02
N ARG A 424 -17.54 -21.85 9.46
CA ARG A 424 -16.69 -22.58 10.42
C ARG A 424 -16.16 -23.85 9.80
#